data_AF-A0AA44BE23-F1
#
_entry.id   AF-A0AA44BE23-F1
#
_cell.length_a   1.000
_cell.length_b   1.000
_cell.length_c   1.000
_cell.angle_alpha   90.00
_cell.angle_beta   90.00
_cell.angle_gamma   90.00
#
_symmetry.space_group_name_H-M   'P 1'
#
loop_
_entity.id
_entity.type
_entity.pdbx_description
1 polymer ?
#
loop_
_entity_poly.entity_id
_entity_poly.type
_entity_poly.pdbx_seq_one_letter_code
_entity_poly.pdbx_strand_id
1 'polypeptide(L)'
;MSKEEKDASVNKENQSKEYVPPKTDTSTGEKTISPQVVISLILLFIFAIFAIVNTQEVSVNFLFMNLDAPLIIVLLGSFILGALTTALTGWQRRRKKSKK
;
A
#
# COMPACT_ATOMS: atom_id res chain seq x y z
N MET A 1 65.54 15.42 -31.23
CA MET A 1 65.33 15.35 -29.78
C MET A 1 64.76 16.69 -29.33
N SER A 2 63.50 16.88 -28.98
CA SER A 2 62.51 15.96 -28.44
C SER A 2 61.12 16.52 -28.81
N LYS A 3 60.64 16.23 -30.04
CA LYS A 3 59.22 16.47 -30.37
C LYS A 3 58.33 15.34 -29.82
N GLU A 4 58.91 14.21 -29.43
CA GLU A 4 58.22 13.06 -28.83
C GLU A 4 57.79 13.24 -27.37
N GLU A 5 58.35 14.19 -26.62
CA GLU A 5 58.02 14.38 -25.20
C GLU A 5 56.72 15.17 -24.99
N LYS A 6 56.30 15.98 -25.96
CA LYS A 6 55.03 16.71 -25.89
C LYS A 6 53.82 15.84 -26.20
N ASP A 7 53.99 14.83 -27.05
CA ASP A 7 52.89 13.92 -27.42
C ASP A 7 52.61 12.89 -26.31
N ALA A 8 53.63 12.53 -25.52
CA ALA A 8 53.48 11.66 -24.36
C ALA A 8 52.69 12.30 -23.19
N SER A 9 52.63 13.62 -23.13
CA SER A 9 51.93 14.36 -22.08
C SER A 9 50.42 14.48 -22.36
N VAL A 10 50.03 14.55 -23.63
CA VAL A 10 48.63 14.68 -24.06
C VAL A 10 47.86 13.36 -23.88
N ASN A 11 48.56 12.22 -23.88
CA ASN A 11 47.91 10.91 -23.72
C ASN A 11 47.62 10.53 -22.26
N LYS A 12 48.20 11.23 -21.27
CA LYS A 12 47.94 10.93 -19.84
C LYS A 12 46.63 11.54 -19.32
N GLU A 13 46.13 12.61 -19.93
CA GLU A 13 44.93 13.31 -19.43
C GLU A 13 43.61 12.63 -19.83
N ASN A 14 43.64 11.73 -20.83
CA ASN A 14 42.46 10.98 -21.24
C ASN A 14 42.18 9.72 -20.39
N GLN A 15 43.07 9.37 -19.44
CA GLN A 15 42.96 8.12 -18.68
C GLN A 15 42.41 8.26 -17.25
N SER A 16 42.03 9.47 -16.83
CA SER A 16 41.35 9.74 -15.55
C SER A 16 39.98 10.38 -15.72
N LYS A 17 39.27 10.06 -16.82
CA LYS A 17 37.80 10.18 -16.83
C LYS A 17 37.31 9.28 -15.71
N GLU A 18 37.00 9.91 -14.59
CA GLU A 18 36.47 9.30 -13.37
C GLU A 18 35.43 8.27 -13.77
N TYR A 19 35.76 6.99 -13.53
CA TYR A 19 34.81 5.91 -13.61
C TYR A 19 33.74 6.20 -12.56
N VAL A 20 32.68 6.90 -12.97
CA VAL A 20 31.45 6.92 -12.24
C VAL A 20 30.84 5.56 -12.53
N PRO A 21 30.79 4.63 -11.55
CA PRO A 21 30.14 3.36 -11.78
C PRO A 21 28.73 3.66 -12.31
N PRO A 22 28.21 2.88 -13.27
CA PRO A 22 26.80 2.98 -13.61
C PRO A 22 26.05 2.92 -12.28
N LYS A 23 25.24 3.94 -11.99
CA LYS A 23 24.30 3.83 -10.87
C LYS A 23 23.46 2.65 -11.26
N THR A 24 23.75 1.49 -10.67
CA THR A 24 22.90 0.32 -10.75
C THR A 24 21.57 0.81 -10.23
N ASP A 25 20.68 1.09 -11.16
CA ASP A 25 19.26 1.21 -10.97
C ASP A 25 18.75 -0.18 -10.57
N THR A 26 19.13 -0.57 -9.36
CA THR A 26 18.47 -1.59 -8.55
C THR A 26 17.08 -1.06 -8.16
N SER A 27 16.26 -0.76 -9.17
CA SER A 27 14.81 -0.67 -9.03
C SER A 27 14.14 -1.98 -9.40
N THR A 28 14.87 -3.09 -9.31
CA THR A 28 14.27 -4.42 -9.18
C THR A 28 13.64 -4.46 -7.80
N GLY A 29 12.44 -3.87 -7.71
CA GLY A 29 11.61 -3.91 -6.53
C GLY A 29 11.36 -5.36 -6.18
N GLU A 30 12.11 -5.85 -5.20
CA GLU A 30 11.70 -7.01 -4.43
C GLU A 30 10.34 -6.65 -3.86
N LYS A 31 9.28 -7.17 -4.50
CA LYS A 31 7.94 -7.17 -3.94
C LYS A 31 7.97 -8.10 -2.73
N THR A 32 8.54 -7.61 -1.65
CA THR A 32 8.42 -8.23 -0.34
C THR A 32 6.95 -8.20 -0.01
N ILE A 33 6.37 -9.37 0.26
CA ILE A 33 4.99 -9.44 0.71
C ILE A 33 4.95 -8.63 2.01
N SER A 34 4.30 -7.46 1.96
CA SER A 34 4.18 -6.61 3.15
C SER A 34 3.47 -7.44 4.23
N PRO A 35 3.99 -7.53 5.46
CA PRO A 35 3.36 -8.31 6.53
C PRO A 35 1.90 -7.94 6.77
N GLN A 36 1.56 -6.68 6.47
CA GLN A 36 0.20 -6.14 6.50
C GLN A 36 -0.77 -6.94 5.62
N VAL A 37 -0.39 -7.32 4.41
CA VAL A 37 -1.23 -8.10 3.49
C VAL A 37 -1.49 -9.49 4.06
N VAL A 38 -0.47 -10.13 4.61
CA VAL A 38 -0.61 -11.46 5.24
C VAL A 38 -1.57 -11.38 6.43
N ILE A 39 -1.39 -10.38 7.29
CA ILE A 39 -2.26 -10.16 8.47
C ILE A 39 -3.71 -9.88 8.04
N SER A 40 -3.93 -9.01 7.06
CA SER A 40 -5.27 -8.71 6.55
C SER A 40 -5.93 -9.94 5.91
N LEU A 41 -5.17 -10.77 5.22
CA LEU A 41 -5.71 -12.00 4.61
C LEU A 41 -6.13 -13.01 5.68
N ILE A 42 -5.31 -13.21 6.71
CA ILE A 42 -5.64 -14.07 7.85
C ILE A 42 -6.90 -13.56 8.56
N LEU A 43 -6.97 -12.24 8.81
CA LEU A 43 -8.13 -11.63 9.46
C LEU A 43 -9.40 -11.78 8.61
N LEU A 44 -9.30 -11.56 7.30
CA LEU A 44 -10.40 -11.75 6.36
C LEU A 44 -10.89 -13.21 6.35
N PHE A 45 -9.96 -14.16 6.40
CA PHE A 45 -10.28 -15.59 6.43
C PHE A 45 -11.03 -15.97 7.72
N ILE A 46 -10.58 -15.45 8.87
CA ILE A 46 -11.27 -15.64 10.15
C ILE A 46 -12.69 -15.06 10.09
N PHE A 47 -12.86 -13.86 9.53
CA PHE A 47 -14.18 -13.25 9.31
C PHE A 47 -15.08 -14.11 8.43
N ALA A 48 -14.56 -14.67 7.34
CA ALA A 48 -15.30 -15.53 6.43
C ALA A 48 -15.77 -16.81 7.12
N ILE A 49 -14.90 -17.47 7.89
CA ILE A 49 -15.27 -18.65 8.68
C ILE A 49 -16.35 -18.29 9.69
N PHE A 50 -16.18 -17.19 10.43
CA PHE A 50 -17.14 -16.76 11.44
C PHE A 50 -18.52 -16.51 10.84
N ALA A 51 -18.58 -15.93 9.64
CA ALA A 51 -19.82 -15.70 8.91
C ALA A 51 -20.48 -17.00 8.41
N ILE A 52 -19.71 -17.97 7.90
CA ILE A 52 -20.24 -19.25 7.41
C ILE A 52 -20.79 -20.09 8.57
N VAL A 53 -20.03 -20.18 9.66
CA VAL A 53 -20.41 -21.00 10.82
C VAL A 53 -21.57 -20.36 11.59
N ASN A 54 -21.66 -19.03 11.62
CA ASN A 54 -22.75 -18.29 12.28
C ASN A 54 -23.77 -17.77 11.25
N THR A 55 -24.27 -18.68 10.42
CA THR A 55 -25.43 -18.44 9.52
C THR A 55 -26.77 -18.60 10.22
N GLN A 56 -26.77 -18.97 11.51
CA GLN A 56 -27.98 -18.99 12.32
C GLN A 56 -28.57 -17.58 12.41
N GLU A 57 -29.90 -17.49 12.34
CA GLU A 57 -30.60 -16.22 12.46
C GLU A 57 -30.43 -15.69 13.88
N VAL A 58 -29.85 -14.48 13.99
CA VAL A 58 -29.67 -13.78 15.25
C VAL A 58 -30.57 -12.56 15.24
N SER A 59 -31.39 -12.40 16.26
CA SER A 59 -32.22 -11.22 16.44
C SER A 59 -31.37 -10.01 16.78
N VAL A 60 -31.35 -9.03 15.89
CA VAL A 60 -30.67 -7.75 16.08
C VAL A 60 -31.72 -6.70 16.44
N ASN A 61 -31.66 -6.25 17.69
CA ASN A 61 -32.53 -5.18 18.19
C ASN A 61 -31.87 -3.83 17.91
N PHE A 62 -32.39 -3.12 16.92
CA PHE A 62 -32.07 -1.72 16.69
C PHE A 62 -32.98 -0.82 17.54
N LEU A 63 -32.64 0.47 17.63
CA LEU A 63 -33.39 1.46 18.41
C LEU A 63 -34.89 1.52 18.09
N PHE A 64 -35.29 1.19 16.86
CA PHE A 64 -36.68 1.29 16.40
C PHE A 64 -37.17 0.06 15.62
N MET A 65 -36.34 -0.96 15.43
CA MET A 65 -36.69 -2.15 14.64
C MET A 65 -35.94 -3.37 15.14
N ASN A 66 -36.56 -4.54 15.02
CA ASN A 66 -35.89 -5.81 15.27
C ASN A 66 -35.75 -6.53 13.94
N LEU A 67 -34.56 -7.05 13.65
CA LEU A 67 -34.25 -7.74 12.42
C LEU A 67 -33.64 -9.09 12.74
N ASP A 68 -34.28 -10.16 12.31
CA ASP A 68 -33.69 -11.49 12.36
C ASP A 68 -32.86 -11.67 11.09
N ALA A 69 -31.55 -11.71 11.28
CA ALA A 69 -30.61 -11.80 10.16
C ALA A 69 -29.42 -12.67 10.54
N PRO A 70 -28.86 -13.43 9.58
CA PRO A 70 -27.61 -14.12 9.79
C PRO A 70 -26.48 -13.11 9.99
N LEU A 71 -25.44 -13.49 10.74
CA LEU A 71 -24.34 -12.59 11.12
C LEU A 71 -23.65 -11.92 9.93
N ILE A 72 -23.63 -12.59 8.77
CA ILE A 72 -23.06 -12.02 7.53
C ILE A 72 -23.73 -10.69 7.14
N ILE A 73 -25.04 -10.55 7.31
CA ILE A 73 -25.76 -9.30 6.97
C ILE A 73 -25.32 -8.18 7.91
N VAL A 74 -25.15 -8.49 9.19
CA VAL A 74 -24.67 -7.55 10.22
C VAL A 74 -23.25 -7.08 9.91
N LEU A 75 -22.39 -8.02 9.47
CA LEU A 75 -21.02 -7.73 9.08
C LEU A 75 -20.96 -6.81 7.86
N LEU A 76 -21.73 -7.11 6.80
CA LEU A 76 -21.80 -6.25 5.61
C LEU A 76 -22.33 -4.86 5.96
N GLY A 77 -23.41 -4.77 6.76
CA GLY A 77 -23.95 -3.49 7.20
C GLY A 77 -22.92 -2.65 7.96
N SER A 78 -22.19 -3.28 8.88
CA SER A 78 -21.10 -2.63 9.63
C SER A 78 -19.96 -2.18 8.74
N PHE A 79 -19.58 -3.01 7.74
CA PHE A 79 -18.53 -2.67 6.79
C PHE A 79 -18.92 -1.47 5.92
N ILE A 80 -20.17 -1.42 5.44
CA ILE A 80 -20.69 -0.27 4.69
C ILE A 80 -20.67 1.00 5.54
N LEU A 81 -21.12 0.92 6.80
CA LEU A 81 -21.06 2.06 7.74
C LEU A 81 -19.62 2.52 8.01
N GLY A 82 -18.69 1.60 8.18
CA GLY A 82 -17.26 1.91 8.35
C GLY A 82 -16.64 2.56 7.11
N ALA A 83 -16.97 2.06 5.92
CA ALA A 83 -16.50 2.64 4.65
C ALA A 83 -17.09 4.05 4.44
N LEU A 84 -18.38 4.23 4.72
CA LEU A 84 -19.08 5.51 4.59
C LEU A 84 -18.48 6.56 5.54
N THR A 85 -18.29 6.23 6.82
CA THR A 85 -17.68 7.14 7.81
C THR A 85 -16.25 7.55 7.41
N THR A 86 -15.45 6.59 6.90
CA THR A 86 -14.10 6.87 6.38
C THR A 86 -14.14 7.79 5.15
N ALA A 87 -15.05 7.54 4.22
CA ALA A 87 -15.21 8.35 3.01
C ALA A 87 -15.61 9.79 3.33
N LEU A 88 -16.59 9.99 4.22
CA LEU A 88 -17.03 11.32 4.66
C LEU A 88 -15.89 12.08 5.34
N THR A 89 -15.19 11.44 6.27
CA THR A 89 -14.06 12.07 7.01
C THR A 89 -12.90 12.41 6.07
N GLY A 90 -12.59 11.51 5.12
CA GLY A 90 -11.56 11.75 4.11
C GLY A 90 -11.91 12.90 3.17
N TRP A 91 -13.17 13.03 2.78
CA TRP A 91 -13.64 14.11 1.91
C TRP A 91 -13.46 15.49 2.55
N GLN A 92 -13.80 15.62 3.84
CA GLN A 92 -13.61 16.87 4.60
C GLN A 92 -12.14 17.31 4.64
N ARG A 93 -11.19 16.37 4.78
CA ARG A 93 -9.75 16.67 4.78
C ARG A 93 -9.25 17.15 3.42
N ARG A 94 -9.73 16.55 2.32
CA ARG A 94 -9.35 16.97 0.95
C ARG A 94 -9.80 18.40 0.64
N ARG A 95 -10.98 18.81 1.09
CA ARG A 95 -11.49 20.19 0.86
C ARG A 95 -10.63 21.28 1.53
N LYS A 96 -9.99 21.00 2.67
CA LYS A 96 -9.11 21.98 3.36
C LYS A 96 -7.77 22.21 2.63
N LYS A 97 -7.27 21.23 1.86
CA LYS A 97 -6.03 21.40 1.07
C LYS A 97 -6.21 22.26 -0.19
N SER A 98 -7.44 22.49 -0.65
CA SER A 98 -7.72 23.31 -1.84
C SER A 98 -7.81 24.81 -1.55
N LYS A 99 -7.65 25.25 -0.29
CA LYS A 99 -7.71 26.67 0.11
C LYS A 99 -6.37 27.21 0.66
N LYS A 100 -5.28 26.47 0.46
CA LYS A 100 -3.91 26.88 0.78
C LYS A 100 -3.07 26.68 -0.48
#